data_AF-A0A7V5K287-F1
#
_entry.id   AF-A0A7V5K287-F1
#
_cell.length_a   1.000
_cell.length_b   1.000
_cell.length_c   1.000
_cell.angle_alpha   90.00
_cell.angle_beta   90.00
_cell.angle_gamma   90.00
#
_symmetry.space_group_name_H-M   'P 1'
#
loop_
_entity.id
_entity.type
_entity.pdbx_description
1 polymer ?
#
loop_
_entity_poly.entity_id
_entity_poly.type
_entity_poly.pdbx_seq_one_letter_code
_entity_poly.pdbx_strand_id
1 'polypeptide(L)' 'EVASQPVRVQKIGRNDPCPCGSGKKYKKCCGKNLEQGEVRDEVSKM' A
#
# COMPACT_ATOMS: atom_id res chain seq x y z
N GLU A 1 25.01 21.58 -13.99
CA GLU A 1 24.83 20.80 -12.75
C GLU A 1 23.33 20.56 -12.49
N VAL A 2 22.86 19.32 -12.28
CA VAL A 2 21.44 19.05 -11.97
C VAL A 2 21.30 18.76 -10.48
N ALA A 3 20.81 19.75 -9.73
CA ALA A 3 20.58 19.65 -8.30
C ALA A 3 19.48 18.61 -8.00
N SER A 4 19.86 17.51 -7.34
CA SER A 4 18.97 16.46 -6.86
C SER A 4 18.15 16.98 -5.69
N GLN A 5 16.93 17.45 -5.96
CA GLN A 5 15.99 17.86 -4.92
C GLN A 5 15.42 16.60 -4.23
N PRO A 6 15.25 16.60 -2.89
CA PRO A 6 14.70 15.45 -2.19
C PRO A 6 13.24 15.25 -2.60
N VAL A 7 12.96 14.13 -3.26
CA VAL A 7 11.59 13.72 -3.59
C VAL A 7 10.84 13.54 -2.27
N ARG A 8 9.94 14.47 -1.96
CA ARG A 8 8.99 14.32 -0.86
C ARG A 8 8.06 13.18 -1.22
N VAL A 9 8.38 11.97 -0.78
CA VAL A 9 7.52 10.80 -0.94
C VAL A 9 6.25 11.11 -0.16
N GLN A 10 5.18 11.47 -0.87
CA GLN A 10 3.87 11.63 -0.27
C GLN A 10 3.52 10.28 0.37
N LYS A 11 3.31 10.28 1.70
CA LYS A 11 2.92 9.08 2.42
C LYS A 11 1.51 8.71 1.99
N ILE A 12 1.41 7.84 0.99
CA ILE A 12 0.13 7.31 0.53
C ILE A 12 -0.55 6.57 1.68
N GLY A 13 -1.80 6.91 1.95
CA GLY A 13 -2.60 6.25 2.96
C GLY A 13 -2.80 4.78 2.60
N ARG A 14 -2.72 3.88 3.59
CA ARG A 14 -2.94 2.43 3.37
C ARG A 14 -4.30 2.11 2.73
N ASN A 15 -5.32 2.94 2.94
CA ASN A 15 -6.66 2.74 2.38
C ASN A 15 -6.92 3.45 1.04
N ASP A 16 -6.02 4.33 0.59
CA ASP A 16 -6.15 5.05 -0.67
C ASP A 16 -6.08 4.12 -1.89
N PRO A 17 -6.64 4.51 -3.04
CA PRO A 17 -6.47 3.77 -4.29
C PRO A 17 -4.98 3.62 -4.64
N CYS A 18 -4.59 2.44 -5.14
CA CYS A 18 -3.21 2.18 -5.54
C CYS A 18 -2.84 3.05 -6.76
N PRO A 19 -1.73 3.80 -6.71
CA PRO A 19 -1.26 4.63 -7.82
C PRO A 19 -0.78 3.78 -9.01
N CYS A 20 -0.67 2.47 -8.82
CA CYS A 20 -0.39 1.49 -9.87
C CYS A 20 -1.55 1.24 -10.83
N GLY A 21 -2.73 1.85 -10.61
CA GLY A 21 -3.89 1.71 -11.51
C GLY A 21 -4.66 0.40 -11.38
N SER A 22 -4.38 -0.42 -10.36
CA SER A 22 -5.06 -1.72 -10.17
C SER A 22 -6.50 -1.62 -9.66
N GLY A 23 -6.96 -0.43 -9.28
CA GLY A 23 -8.26 -0.21 -8.62
C GLY A 23 -8.34 -0.75 -7.18
N LYS A 24 -7.28 -1.39 -6.67
CA LYS A 24 -7.20 -1.91 -5.30
C LYS A 24 -6.71 -0.85 -4.33
N LYS A 25 -7.09 -0.95 -3.05
CA LYS A 25 -6.49 -0.12 -1.97
C LYS A 25 -4.99 -0.37 -1.89
N TYR A 26 -4.19 0.65 -1.56
CA TYR A 26 -2.73 0.58 -1.49
C TYR A 26 -2.25 -0.59 -0.62
N LYS A 27 -2.83 -0.78 0.58
CA LYS A 27 -2.53 -1.91 1.49
C LYS A 27 -2.87 -3.30 0.95
N LYS A 28 -3.70 -3.39 -0.10
CA LYS A 28 -4.07 -4.64 -0.77
C LYS A 28 -3.36 -4.81 -2.12
N CYS A 29 -2.45 -3.89 -2.47
CA CYS A 29 -1.72 -3.88 -3.73
C CYS A 29 -0.22 -3.61 -3.45
N CYS A 30 0.35 -2.49 -3.90
CA CYS A 30 1.76 -2.18 -3.72
C CYS A 30 2.20 -2.07 -2.24
N GLY A 31 1.27 -1.73 -1.33
CA GLY A 31 1.49 -1.65 0.11
C GLY A 31 1.20 -2.94 0.88
N LYS A 32 0.96 -4.07 0.20
CA LYS A 32 0.60 -5.36 0.85
C LYS A 32 1.72 -5.93 1.73
N ASN A 33 2.98 -5.62 1.46
CA ASN A 33 4.13 -6.18 2.18
C ASN A 33 4.52 -5.45 3.47
N LEU A 34 3.78 -4.42 3.89
CA LEU A 34 4.20 -3.59 5.03
C LEU A 34 3.59 -3.97 6.39
N GLU A 35 2.53 -4.78 6.46
CA GLU A 35 1.97 -5.22 7.75
C GLU A 35 1.11 -6.49 7.61
N GLN A 36 1.69 -7.61 8.06
CA GLN A 36 1.06 -8.76 8.73
C GLN A 36 -0.16 -9.45 8.10
N GLY A 37 0.09 -10.68 7.65
CA GLY A 37 -0.72 -11.82 8.10
C GLY A 37 -1.92 -12.18 7.23
N GLU A 38 -1.76 -13.24 6.48
CA GLU A 38 -2.79 -13.96 5.71
C GLU A 38 -3.79 -14.73 6.63
N VAL A 39 -3.97 -14.28 7.88
CA VAL A 39 -4.68 -15.02 8.95
C VAL A 39 -6.00 -14.37 9.37
N ARG A 40 -6.74 -13.74 8.43
CA ARG A 40 -8.05 -13.14 8.73
C ARG A 40 -9.20 -13.60 7.82
N ASP A 41 -8.94 -14.40 6.79
CA ASP A 41 -10.03 -14.95 5.97
C ASP A 41 -10.50 -16.34 6.45
N GLU A 42 -9.79 -17.00 7.37
CA GLU A 42 -10.20 -18.31 7.92
C GLU A 42 -10.83 -18.23 9.32
N VAL A 43 -10.45 -17.24 10.16
CA VAL A 43 -11.05 -17.01 11.50
C VAL A 43 -12.27 -16.07 11.40
N SER A 44 -13.22 -16.40 10.54
CA SER A 44 -14.57 -15.80 10.56
C SER A 44 -15.66 -16.77 10.12
N LYS A 45 -15.33 -18.07 10.01
CA LYS A 45 -16.28 -19.14 9.66
C LYS A 45 -16.58 -20.11 10.80
N MET A 46 -16.28 -19.72 12.05
CA MET A 46 -16.74 -20.45 13.23
C MET A 46 -17.22 -19.48 14.30
#